data_AF-I5D5F7-F1
#
_entry.id   AF-I5D5F7-F1
#
_cell.length_a   1.000
_cell.length_b   1.000
_cell.length_c   1.000
_cell.angle_alpha   90.00
_cell.angle_beta   90.00
_cell.angle_gamma   90.00
#
_symmetry.space_group_name_H-M   'P 1'
#
loop_
_entity.id
_entity.type
_entity.pdbx_description
1 polymer ?
#
loop_
_entity_poly.entity_id
_entity_poly.type
_entity_poly.pdbx_seq_one_letter_code
_entity_poly.pdbx_strand_id
1 'polypeptide(L)'
;MKKYTLEEKINVWYEVIKVNKLTMKRDVHMSYRSIFPIILVLLGLMIWSDVIIARLEMNVSNIISLVVVNVLFPLIISLSLWFIVIKVYLHKTIIAIDKYDEIKAKYWVRKYVKAGCKKYPHSYIDYSS
;
A
#
# COMPACT_ATOMS: atom_id res chain seq x y z
N MET A 1 1.91 -10.53 25.37
CA MET A 1 1.05 -10.41 24.16
C MET A 1 0.64 -11.80 23.70
N LYS A 2 -0.66 -12.13 23.68
CA LYS A 2 -1.12 -13.40 23.07
C LYS A 2 -0.77 -13.39 21.58
N LYS A 3 -0.06 -14.43 21.10
CA LYS A 3 0.22 -14.62 19.67
C LYS A 3 -1.06 -15.17 19.03
N TYR A 4 -1.85 -14.29 18.42
CA TYR A 4 -3.02 -14.69 17.66
C TYR A 4 -2.66 -15.50 16.41
N THR A 5 -3.51 -16.45 16.07
CA THR A 5 -3.36 -17.29 14.86
C THR A 5 -3.62 -16.47 13.59
N LEU A 6 -3.18 -16.98 12.43
CA LEU A 6 -3.45 -16.34 11.14
C LEU A 6 -4.96 -16.26 10.84
N GLU A 7 -5.71 -17.26 11.29
CA GLU A 7 -7.14 -17.40 11.03
C GLU A 7 -7.97 -16.41 11.85
N GLU A 8 -7.62 -16.24 13.13
CA GLU A 8 -8.18 -15.19 13.98
C GLU A 8 -7.96 -13.80 13.38
N LYS A 9 -6.76 -13.52 12.85
CA LYS A 9 -6.46 -12.25 12.18
C LYS A 9 -7.33 -12.02 10.96
N ILE A 10 -7.58 -13.06 10.17
CA ILE A 10 -8.41 -12.96 8.96
C ILE A 10 -9.86 -12.65 9.34
N ASN A 11 -10.41 -13.37 10.33
CA ASN A 11 -11.79 -13.16 10.76
C ASN A 11 -12.00 -11.77 11.34
N VAL A 12 -11.09 -11.29 12.19
CA VAL A 12 -11.17 -9.93 12.76
C VAL A 12 -11.09 -8.86 11.67
N TRP A 13 -10.13 -8.97 10.75
CA TRP A 13 -10.02 -8.02 9.64
C TRP A 13 -11.22 -8.06 8.69
N TYR A 14 -11.79 -9.23 8.46
CA TYR A 14 -13.02 -9.38 7.68
C TYR A 14 -14.17 -8.59 8.31
N GLU A 15 -14.41 -8.75 9.62
CA GLU A 15 -15.46 -8.00 10.33
C GLU A 15 -15.20 -6.49 10.29
N VAL A 16 -13.97 -6.05 10.53
CA VAL A 16 -13.61 -4.62 10.50
C VAL A 16 -13.84 -4.01 9.11
N ILE A 17 -13.47 -4.72 8.04
CA ILE A 17 -13.69 -4.27 6.67
C ILE A 17 -15.18 -4.26 6.33
N LYS A 18 -15.94 -5.25 6.81
CA LYS A 18 -17.39 -5.35 6.62
C LYS A 18 -18.12 -4.16 7.26
N VAL A 19 -17.78 -3.82 8.50
CA VAL A 19 -18.37 -2.68 9.25
C VAL A 19 -17.96 -1.34 8.61
N ASN A 20 -16.68 -1.17 8.26
CA ASN A 20 -16.14 0.11 7.79
C ASN A 20 -16.07 0.24 6.25
N LYS A 21 -16.81 -0.60 5.51
CA LYS A 21 -16.65 -0.75 4.05
C LYS A 21 -16.76 0.56 3.28
N LEU A 22 -17.66 1.46 3.68
CA LEU A 22 -17.88 2.75 3.00
C LEU A 22 -16.66 3.67 3.16
N THR A 23 -16.18 3.84 4.39
CA THR A 23 -15.00 4.65 4.71
C THR A 23 -13.75 4.10 4.02
N MET A 24 -13.55 2.78 4.09
CA MET A 24 -12.42 2.11 3.45
C MET A 24 -12.48 2.18 1.92
N LYS A 25 -13.68 2.12 1.31
CA LYS A 25 -13.86 2.29 -0.13
C LYS A 25 -13.47 3.71 -0.58
N ARG A 26 -13.86 4.74 0.19
CA ARG A 26 -13.48 6.12 -0.08
C ARG A 26 -11.97 6.32 0.04
N ASP A 27 -11.36 5.78 1.08
CA ASP A 27 -9.91 5.83 1.30
C ASP A 27 -9.12 5.15 0.17
N VAL A 28 -9.57 3.97 -0.28
CA VAL A 28 -9.00 3.29 -1.45
C VAL A 28 -9.07 4.17 -2.70
N HIS A 29 -10.22 4.80 -2.97
CA HIS A 29 -10.39 5.64 -4.14
C HIS A 29 -9.50 6.90 -4.10
N MET A 30 -9.44 7.57 -2.94
CA MET A 30 -8.54 8.71 -2.72
C MET A 30 -7.07 8.29 -2.86
N SER A 31 -6.69 7.13 -2.33
CA SER A 31 -5.34 6.58 -2.44
C SER A 31 -4.93 6.37 -3.90
N TYR A 32 -5.80 5.78 -4.75
CA TYR A 32 -5.48 5.63 -6.17
C TYR A 32 -5.33 6.97 -6.89
N ARG A 33 -6.21 7.93 -6.58
CA ARG A 33 -6.17 9.26 -7.18
C ARG A 33 -4.89 10.02 -6.84
N SER A 34 -4.32 9.77 -5.66
CA SER A 34 -3.09 10.44 -5.20
C SER A 34 -1.81 9.70 -5.60
N ILE A 35 -1.76 8.37 -5.43
CA ILE A 35 -0.53 7.60 -5.65
C ILE A 35 -0.15 7.57 -7.15
N PHE A 36 -1.13 7.50 -8.06
CA PHE A 36 -0.84 7.41 -9.49
C PHE A 36 -0.11 8.66 -10.03
N PRO A 37 -0.59 9.91 -9.79
CA PRO A 37 0.18 11.11 -10.14
C PRO A 37 1.54 11.18 -9.46
N ILE A 38 1.66 10.75 -8.20
CA ILE A 38 2.95 10.75 -7.47
C ILE A 38 3.97 9.84 -8.19
N ILE A 39 3.57 8.65 -8.64
CA ILE A 39 4.45 7.75 -9.38
C ILE A 39 4.89 8.39 -10.71
N LEU A 40 3.98 9.03 -11.44
CA LEU A 40 4.32 9.73 -12.69
C LEU A 40 5.33 10.86 -12.46
N VAL A 41 5.13 11.67 -11.40
CA VAL A 41 6.05 12.74 -11.03
C VAL A 41 7.42 12.18 -10.64
N LEU A 42 7.46 11.10 -9.84
CA LEU A 42 8.71 10.46 -9.43
C LEU A 42 9.49 9.89 -10.62
N LEU A 43 8.80 9.26 -11.58
CA LEU A 43 9.43 8.78 -12.81
C LEU A 43 9.97 9.93 -13.66
N GLY A 44 9.21 11.01 -13.82
CA GLY A 44 9.66 12.20 -14.53
C GLY A 44 10.89 12.86 -13.89
N LEU A 45 10.90 12.98 -12.56
CA LEU A 45 12.04 13.50 -11.80
C LEU A 45 13.27 12.60 -11.91
N MET A 46 13.10 11.28 -11.90
CA MET A 46 14.18 10.32 -12.07
C MET A 46 14.86 10.50 -13.44
N ILE A 47 14.08 10.50 -14.53
CA ILE A 47 14.59 10.69 -15.90
C ILE A 47 15.28 12.05 -16.04
N TRP A 48 14.67 13.12 -15.51
CA TRP A 48 15.25 14.46 -15.58
C TRP A 48 16.58 14.55 -14.82
N SER A 49 16.66 13.90 -13.66
CA SER A 49 17.90 13.84 -12.87
C SER A 49 18.99 13.06 -13.60
N ASP A 50 18.66 11.94 -14.25
CA ASP A 50 19.61 11.17 -15.07
C ASP A 50 20.17 12.01 -16.24
N VAL A 51 19.32 12.77 -16.93
CA VAL A 51 19.73 13.64 -18.04
C VAL A 51 20.68 14.76 -17.58
N ILE A 52 20.46 15.31 -16.39
CA ILE A 52 21.33 16.35 -15.82
C ILE A 52 22.67 15.77 -15.38
N ILE A 53 22.65 14.61 -14.70
CA ILE A 53 23.88 13.93 -14.26
C ILE A 53 24.75 13.55 -15.47
N ALA A 54 24.14 13.09 -16.58
CA ALA A 54 24.86 12.76 -17.80
C ALA A 54 25.54 13.98 -18.46
N ARG A 55 25.06 15.21 -18.19
CA ARG A 55 25.63 16.47 -18.71
C ARG A 55 26.68 17.10 -17.79
N LEU A 56 26.75 16.70 -16.53
CA LEU A 56 27.72 17.20 -15.55
C LEU A 56 28.89 16.20 -15.45
N GLU A 57 30.07 16.59 -15.98
CA GLU A 57 31.30 15.79 -15.93
C GLU A 57 31.58 15.24 -14.52
N MET A 58 31.99 13.97 -14.45
CA MET A 58 32.08 13.18 -13.22
C MET A 58 33.10 13.70 -12.20
N ASN A 59 32.66 14.62 -11.33
CA ASN A 59 33.32 14.92 -10.06
C ASN A 59 32.67 14.14 -8.91
N VAL A 60 33.34 13.99 -7.77
CA VAL A 60 32.92 13.18 -6.60
C VAL A 60 31.49 13.51 -6.09
N SER A 61 30.97 14.72 -6.36
CA SER A 61 29.57 15.11 -6.17
C SER A 61 28.55 14.26 -6.97
N ASN A 62 28.97 13.64 -8.07
CA ASN A 62 28.17 12.73 -8.89
C ASN A 62 27.87 11.40 -8.20
N ILE A 63 28.66 10.92 -7.24
CA ILE A 63 28.38 9.63 -6.57
C ILE A 63 27.11 9.73 -5.72
N ILE A 64 26.94 10.83 -4.97
CA ILE A 64 25.74 11.05 -4.14
C ILE A 64 24.51 11.19 -5.04
N SER A 65 24.61 11.97 -6.12
CA SER A 65 23.54 12.11 -7.11
C SER A 65 23.19 10.77 -7.77
N LEU A 66 24.20 9.95 -8.12
CA LEU A 66 24.00 8.63 -8.70
C LEU A 66 23.28 7.67 -7.73
N VAL A 67 23.63 7.69 -6.44
CA VAL A 67 22.98 6.87 -5.41
C VAL A 67 21.54 7.34 -5.16
N VAL A 68 21.30 8.65 -5.10
CA VAL A 68 19.94 9.18 -4.91
C VAL A 68 19.05 8.82 -6.12
N VAL A 69 19.53 9.01 -7.34
CA VAL A 69 18.73 8.73 -8.54
C VAL A 69 18.51 7.24 -8.75
N ASN A 70 19.54 6.41 -8.60
CA ASN A 70 19.44 4.98 -8.91
C ASN A 70 18.99 4.10 -7.74
N VAL A 71 18.94 4.60 -6.51
CA VAL A 71 18.52 3.81 -5.34
C VAL A 71 17.27 4.39 -4.69
N LEU A 72 17.25 5.69 -4.36
CA LEU A 72 16.12 6.30 -3.64
C LEU A 72 14.85 6.37 -4.49
N PHE A 73 14.92 6.83 -5.74
CA PHE A 73 13.73 6.90 -6.60
C PHE A 73 13.09 5.53 -6.85
N PRO A 74 13.84 4.48 -7.27
CA PRO A 74 13.28 3.15 -7.42
C PRO A 74 12.70 2.58 -6.13
N LEU A 75 13.34 2.83 -4.97
CA LEU A 75 12.80 2.40 -3.68
C LEU A 75 11.47 3.07 -3.33
N ILE A 76 11.34 4.39 -3.54
CA ILE A 76 10.10 5.14 -3.27
C ILE A 76 9.00 4.70 -4.26
N ILE A 77 9.34 4.48 -5.52
CA ILE A 77 8.41 3.97 -6.54
C ILE A 77 7.94 2.55 -6.15
N SER A 78 8.87 1.67 -5.77
CA SER A 78 8.56 0.31 -5.32
C SER A 78 7.65 0.30 -4.08
N LEU A 79 7.92 1.18 -3.10
CA LEU A 79 7.07 1.37 -1.93
C LEU A 79 5.66 1.85 -2.33
N SER A 80 5.57 2.79 -3.26
CA SER A 80 4.29 3.31 -3.78
C SER A 80 3.48 2.23 -4.50
N LEU A 81 4.14 1.39 -5.31
CA LEU A 81 3.52 0.23 -5.95
C LEU A 81 3.06 -0.80 -4.92
N TRP A 82 3.83 -1.04 -3.87
CA TRP A 82 3.43 -1.91 -2.77
C TRP A 82 2.16 -1.42 -2.08
N PHE A 83 2.03 -0.12 -1.84
CA PHE A 83 0.79 0.47 -1.30
C PHE A 83 -0.41 0.25 -2.24
N ILE A 84 -0.23 0.40 -3.55
CA ILE A 84 -1.27 0.10 -4.54
C ILE A 84 -1.72 -1.36 -4.40
N VAL A 85 -0.79 -2.32 -4.33
CA VAL A 85 -1.11 -3.74 -4.18
C VAL A 85 -1.96 -4.01 -2.92
N ILE A 86 -1.60 -3.40 -1.79
CA ILE A 86 -2.39 -3.51 -0.55
C ILE A 86 -3.81 -2.97 -0.75
N LYS A 87 -3.96 -1.79 -1.37
CA LYS A 87 -5.27 -1.18 -1.64
C LYS A 87 -6.09 -2.01 -2.63
N VAL A 88 -5.46 -2.71 -3.57
CA VAL A 88 -6.14 -3.67 -4.48
C VAL A 88 -6.74 -4.82 -3.70
N TYR A 89 -6.02 -5.39 -2.72
CA TYR A 89 -6.56 -6.45 -1.88
C TYR A 89 -7.76 -5.96 -1.08
N LEU A 90 -7.66 -4.78 -0.46
CA LEU A 90 -8.77 -4.17 0.28
C LEU A 90 -9.99 -3.93 -0.62
N HIS A 91 -9.77 -3.40 -1.82
CA HIS A 91 -10.83 -3.16 -2.80
C HIS A 91 -11.54 -4.46 -3.22
N LYS A 92 -10.77 -5.52 -3.51
CA LYS A 92 -11.33 -6.83 -3.88
C LYS A 92 -12.08 -7.48 -2.72
N THR A 93 -11.64 -7.30 -1.48
CA THR A 93 -12.40 -7.72 -0.29
C THR A 93 -13.75 -7.00 -0.22
N ILE A 94 -13.78 -5.68 -0.37
CA ILE A 94 -15.04 -4.89 -0.33
C ILE A 94 -16.01 -5.36 -1.41
N ILE A 95 -15.53 -5.57 -2.65
CA ILE A 95 -16.36 -6.10 -3.74
C ILE A 95 -16.92 -7.49 -3.42
N ALA A 96 -16.13 -8.37 -2.80
CA ALA A 96 -16.58 -9.71 -2.42
C ALA A 96 -17.63 -9.66 -1.30
N ILE A 97 -17.47 -8.76 -0.31
CA ILE A 97 -18.45 -8.51 0.75
C ILE A 97 -19.77 -7.98 0.17
N ASP A 98 -19.71 -7.03 -0.76
CA ASP A 98 -20.91 -6.50 -1.43
C ASP A 98 -21.63 -7.56 -2.28
N LYS A 99 -20.93 -8.63 -2.69
CA LYS A 99 -21.49 -9.79 -3.40
C LYS A 99 -21.89 -10.95 -2.48
N TYR A 100 -21.78 -10.79 -1.16
CA TYR A 100 -22.04 -11.85 -0.17
C TYR A 100 -21.17 -13.11 -0.36
N ASP A 101 -19.98 -12.98 -0.98
CA ASP A 101 -19.04 -14.08 -1.20
C ASP A 101 -17.96 -14.08 -0.12
N GLU A 102 -18.27 -14.74 1.01
CA GLU A 102 -17.42 -14.76 2.20
C GLU A 102 -16.09 -15.49 1.96
N ILE A 103 -16.10 -16.57 1.19
CA ILE A 103 -14.89 -17.36 0.88
C ILE A 103 -13.89 -16.48 0.13
N LYS A 104 -14.36 -15.77 -0.89
CA LYS A 104 -13.52 -14.86 -1.68
C LYS A 104 -13.09 -13.64 -0.87
N ALA A 105 -13.96 -13.11 -0.02
CA ALA A 105 -13.61 -12.00 0.87
C ALA A 105 -12.47 -12.40 1.82
N LYS A 106 -12.60 -13.54 2.53
CA LYS A 106 -11.54 -14.05 3.44
C LYS A 106 -10.23 -14.35 2.70
N TYR A 107 -10.29 -14.80 1.46
CA TYR A 107 -9.10 -14.98 0.63
C TYR A 107 -8.34 -13.66 0.39
N TRP A 108 -9.06 -12.58 0.03
CA TRP A 108 -8.44 -11.27 -0.18
C TRP A 108 -7.96 -10.65 1.13
N VAL A 109 -8.70 -10.84 2.23
CA VAL A 109 -8.23 -10.47 3.58
C VAL A 109 -6.94 -11.20 3.94
N ARG A 110 -6.82 -12.49 3.65
CA ARG A 110 -5.59 -13.24 3.90
C ARG A 110 -4.39 -12.64 3.15
N LYS A 111 -4.57 -12.22 1.89
CA LYS A 111 -3.52 -11.52 1.13
C LYS A 111 -3.19 -10.16 1.73
N TYR A 112 -4.21 -9.39 2.12
CA TYR A 112 -4.06 -8.11 2.80
C TYR A 112 -3.27 -8.22 4.12
N VAL A 113 -3.59 -9.20 4.96
CA VAL A 113 -2.88 -9.47 6.22
C VAL A 113 -1.43 -9.89 5.97
N LYS A 114 -1.19 -10.77 4.98
CA LYS A 114 0.17 -11.21 4.61
C LYS A 114 1.02 -10.07 4.03
N ALA A 115 0.42 -9.10 3.35
CA ALA A 115 1.10 -7.95 2.75
C ALA A 115 1.54 -6.87 3.77
N GLY A 116 1.53 -7.16 5.08
CA GLY A 116 2.20 -6.33 6.07
C GLY A 116 1.30 -5.35 6.83
N CYS A 117 -0.03 -5.47 6.73
CA CYS A 117 -0.97 -4.81 7.65
C CYS A 117 -0.92 -5.50 9.04
N LYS A 118 0.22 -5.39 9.73
CA LYS A 118 0.49 -5.97 11.05
C LYS A 118 -0.12 -5.20 12.21
N LYS A 119 -0.63 -3.98 12.00
CA LYS A 119 -1.39 -3.28 13.03
C LYS A 119 -2.72 -3.98 13.21
N TYR A 120 -2.84 -4.74 14.29
CA TYR A 120 -4.11 -5.24 14.79
C TYR A 120 -5.15 -4.12 14.74
N PRO A 121 -6.38 -4.37 14.28
CA PRO A 121 -7.41 -3.35 14.26
C PRO A 121 -7.98 -3.07 15.66
N HIS A 122 -7.22 -3.27 16.73
CA HIS A 122 -7.61 -2.83 18.09
C HIS A 122 -7.91 -1.32 18.13
N SER A 123 -7.36 -0.52 17.20
CA SER A 123 -7.72 0.89 17.02
C SER A 123 -9.05 1.13 16.31
N TYR A 124 -9.70 0.11 15.75
CA TYR A 124 -10.96 0.18 15.00
C TYR A 124 -12.10 -0.60 15.67
N ILE A 125 -11.81 -1.37 16.71
CA ILE A 125 -12.81 -2.04 17.54
C ILE A 125 -12.92 -1.19 18.80
N ASP A 126 -13.87 -0.26 18.80
CA ASP A 126 -14.25 0.41 20.03
C ASP A 126 -14.97 -0.62 20.92
N TYR A 127 -14.36 -0.94 22.06
CA TYR A 127 -14.96 -1.82 23.07
C TYR A 127 -15.77 -1.00 24.09
N SER A 128 -16.12 0.26 23.79
CA SER A 128 -17.02 1.06 24.62
C SER A 128 -18.46 0.53 24.52
N SER A 129 -18.73 -0.56 25.23
CA SER A 129 -20.07 -0.95 25.69
C SER A 129 -20.23 -0.50 27.14
#